data_AF-A0A354BGB7-F1
#
_entry.id   AF-A0A354BGB7-F1
#
_cell.length_a   1.000
_cell.length_b   1.000
_cell.length_c   1.000
_cell.angle_alpha   90.00
_cell.angle_beta   90.00
_cell.angle_gamma   90.00
#
_symmetry.space_group_name_H-M   'P 1'
#
loop_
_entity.id
_entity.type
_entity.pdbx_description
1 polymer ?
#
loop_
_entity_poly.entity_id
_entity_poly.type
_entity_poly.pdbx_seq_one_letter_code
_entity_poly.pdbx_strand_id
1 'polypeptide(L)'
;MKPTSISQFIDHHYRHFNAAAMKDAAHAYRAHLDRDGTMLVTLAGAMSTAELGLSLAEMIRHDKVHAICCTGANLEEDLFNLVAQKHYERIPHYRELTVHDEQNLLHRHLNRVTDTCIPEAEAMRRIEAAVATEWAAA
;
A
#
# COMPACT_ATOMS: atom_id res chain seq x y z
N MET A 1 -11.24 -13.28 20.33
CA MET A 1 -9.76 -13.12 20.44
C MET A 1 -9.40 -12.47 21.78
N LYS A 2 -8.33 -12.92 22.47
CA LYS A 2 -7.80 -12.21 23.66
C LYS A 2 -7.15 -10.88 23.22
N PRO A 3 -7.34 -9.77 23.94
CA PRO A 3 -6.69 -8.49 23.63
C PRO A 3 -5.16 -8.64 23.63
N THR A 4 -4.48 -8.16 22.59
CA THR A 4 -3.02 -8.03 22.56
C THR A 4 -2.59 -6.74 23.28
N SER A 5 -1.28 -6.59 23.54
CA SER A 5 -0.72 -5.37 24.15
C SER A 5 -1.11 -4.10 23.38
N ILE A 6 -1.21 -4.17 22.05
CA ILE A 6 -1.61 -3.04 21.21
C ILE A 6 -3.11 -2.75 21.28
N SER A 7 -3.98 -3.77 21.25
CA SER A 7 -5.43 -3.55 21.38
C SER A 7 -5.77 -2.92 22.73
N GLN A 8 -5.13 -3.37 23.82
CA GLN A 8 -5.32 -2.79 25.14
C GLN A 8 -4.85 -1.33 25.21
N PHE A 9 -3.71 -1.03 24.57
CA PHE A 9 -3.21 0.33 24.46
C PHE A 9 -4.20 1.25 23.72
N ILE A 10 -4.69 0.83 22.56
CA ILE A 10 -5.70 1.57 21.78
C ILE A 10 -6.96 1.76 22.64
N ASP A 11 -7.46 0.69 23.26
CA ASP A 11 -8.67 0.74 24.06
C ASP A 11 -8.57 1.74 25.21
N HIS A 12 -7.39 1.83 25.84
CA HIS A 12 -7.14 2.72 26.96
C HIS A 12 -6.89 4.18 26.54
N HIS A 13 -6.10 4.42 25.49
CA HIS A 13 -5.59 5.76 25.14
C HIS A 13 -6.40 6.48 24.05
N TYR A 14 -7.04 5.76 23.13
CA TYR A 14 -7.64 6.36 21.93
C TYR A 14 -9.11 6.75 22.22
N ARG A 15 -9.28 7.83 23.00
CA ARG A 15 -10.59 8.21 23.57
C ARG A 15 -11.37 9.27 22.79
N HIS A 16 -10.69 10.10 21.99
CA HIS A 16 -11.32 11.26 21.35
C HIS A 16 -10.84 11.46 19.91
N PHE A 17 -11.62 12.21 19.12
CA PHE A 17 -11.31 12.61 17.75
C PHE A 17 -10.96 11.43 16.82
N ASN A 18 -10.00 11.60 15.92
CA ASN A 18 -9.59 10.59 14.96
C ASN A 18 -9.05 9.31 15.64
N ALA A 19 -8.51 9.41 16.86
CA ALA A 19 -8.07 8.26 17.61
C ALA A 19 -9.27 7.37 18.02
N ALA A 20 -10.33 7.96 18.57
CA ALA A 20 -11.56 7.23 18.86
C ALA A 20 -12.21 6.67 17.60
N ALA A 21 -12.28 7.47 16.52
CA ALA A 21 -12.86 7.02 15.26
C ALA A 21 -12.15 5.77 14.70
N MET A 22 -10.82 5.70 14.79
CA MET A 22 -10.05 4.52 14.38
C MET A 22 -10.39 3.30 15.25
N LYS A 23 -10.46 3.48 16.58
CA LYS A 23 -10.84 2.42 17.52
C LYS A 23 -12.26 1.89 17.21
N ASP A 24 -13.22 2.79 17.02
CA ASP A 24 -14.60 2.44 16.71
C ASP A 24 -14.70 1.69 15.38
N ALA A 25 -13.96 2.13 14.36
CA ALA A 25 -13.88 1.44 13.07
C ALA A 25 -13.32 0.01 13.22
N ALA A 26 -12.26 -0.17 14.02
CA ALA A 26 -11.68 -1.49 14.26
C ALA A 26 -12.66 -2.44 14.98
N HIS A 27 -13.39 -1.94 15.98
CA HIS A 27 -14.44 -2.72 16.65
C HIS A 27 -15.62 -3.03 15.75
N ALA A 28 -16.08 -2.06 14.93
CA ALA A 28 -17.17 -2.24 13.99
C ALA A 28 -16.82 -3.28 12.93
N TYR A 29 -15.60 -3.24 12.38
CA TYR A 29 -15.10 -4.26 11.45
C TYR A 29 -15.16 -5.65 12.09
N ARG A 30 -14.62 -5.81 13.30
CA ARG A 30 -14.66 -7.11 13.99
C ARG A 30 -16.10 -7.59 14.22
N ALA A 31 -16.99 -6.72 14.68
CA ALA A 31 -18.39 -7.06 14.89
C ALA A 31 -19.13 -7.42 13.58
N HIS A 32 -18.74 -6.83 12.45
CA HIS A 32 -19.24 -7.19 11.12
C HIS A 32 -18.83 -8.61 10.74
N LEU A 33 -17.56 -8.97 10.91
CA LEU A 33 -17.06 -10.32 10.66
C LEU A 33 -17.65 -11.36 11.63
N ASP A 34 -17.77 -11.03 12.91
CA ASP A 34 -18.34 -11.93 13.93
C ASP A 34 -19.83 -12.28 13.66
N ARG A 35 -20.48 -11.55 12.75
CA ARG A 35 -21.86 -11.78 12.27
C ARG A 35 -21.89 -12.37 10.86
N ASP A 36 -20.82 -13.05 10.46
CA ASP A 36 -20.64 -13.65 9.13
C ASP A 36 -20.74 -12.64 7.97
N GLY A 37 -20.44 -11.36 8.25
CA GLY A 37 -20.46 -10.30 7.25
C GLY A 37 -19.25 -10.35 6.32
N THR A 38 -19.48 -10.16 5.02
CA THR A 38 -18.41 -10.06 4.02
C THR A 38 -17.88 -8.63 3.90
N MET A 39 -16.58 -8.46 3.75
CA MET A 39 -15.95 -7.14 3.63
C MET A 39 -15.43 -6.88 2.21
N LEU A 40 -15.86 -5.75 1.63
CA LEU A 40 -15.26 -5.15 0.45
C LEU A 40 -14.38 -3.96 0.87
N VAL A 41 -13.13 -3.96 0.44
CA VAL A 41 -12.17 -2.88 0.70
C VAL A 41 -11.96 -2.06 -0.58
N THR A 42 -12.06 -0.75 -0.49
CA THR A 42 -11.70 0.18 -1.57
C THR A 42 -10.31 0.77 -1.34
N LEU A 43 -9.46 0.80 -2.36
CA LEU A 43 -8.06 1.24 -2.23
C LEU A 43 -7.69 2.27 -3.29
N ALA A 44 -7.00 3.32 -2.83
CA ALA A 44 -6.31 4.27 -3.71
C ALA A 44 -4.97 3.71 -4.20
N GLY A 45 -4.51 4.17 -5.36
CA GLY A 45 -3.28 3.68 -6.00
C GLY A 45 -2.06 3.72 -5.11
N ALA A 46 -1.75 4.86 -4.49
CA ALA A 46 -0.55 5.03 -3.66
C ALA A 46 -0.49 4.11 -2.40
N MET A 47 -1.56 3.38 -2.08
CA MET A 47 -1.57 2.46 -0.94
C MET A 47 -0.68 1.22 -1.16
N SER A 48 -0.38 0.84 -2.42
CA SER A 48 0.63 -0.18 -2.73
C SER A 48 2.03 0.34 -2.45
N THR A 49 2.35 1.58 -2.83
CA THR A 49 3.62 2.24 -2.48
C THR A 49 3.80 2.34 -0.97
N ALA A 50 2.72 2.66 -0.25
CA ALA A 50 2.71 2.71 1.20
C ALA A 50 2.81 1.33 1.88
N GLU A 51 2.98 0.26 1.10
CA GLU A 51 3.16 -1.13 1.56
C GLU A 51 2.00 -1.67 2.41
N LEU A 52 0.78 -1.15 2.19
CA LEU A 52 -0.42 -1.65 2.88
C LEU A 52 -0.64 -3.15 2.63
N GLY A 53 -0.14 -3.65 1.50
CA GLY A 53 -0.13 -5.06 1.12
C GLY A 53 0.39 -6.00 2.21
N LEU A 54 1.36 -5.57 3.04
CA LEU A 54 1.89 -6.40 4.14
C LEU A 54 0.82 -6.80 5.15
N SER A 55 -0.03 -5.84 5.55
CA SER A 55 -1.12 -6.10 6.49
C SER A 55 -2.37 -6.62 5.79
N LEU A 56 -2.65 -6.11 4.58
CA LEU A 56 -3.83 -6.50 3.82
C LEU A 56 -3.75 -7.96 3.36
N ALA A 57 -2.58 -8.43 2.92
CA ALA A 57 -2.39 -9.83 2.51
C ALA A 57 -2.70 -10.80 3.65
N GLU A 58 -2.32 -10.46 4.88
CA GLU A 58 -2.64 -11.26 6.06
C GLU A 58 -4.15 -11.26 6.35
N MET A 59 -4.81 -10.12 6.21
CA MET A 59 -6.26 -10.01 6.34
C MET A 59 -7.01 -10.86 5.29
N ILE A 60 -6.52 -10.90 4.05
CA ILE A 60 -7.07 -11.75 2.98
C ILE A 60 -6.89 -13.24 3.34
N ARG A 61 -5.67 -13.66 3.70
CA ARG A 61 -5.37 -15.08 4.04
C ARG A 61 -6.17 -15.60 5.23
N HIS A 62 -6.63 -14.71 6.11
CA HIS A 62 -7.47 -15.03 7.26
C HIS A 62 -8.97 -14.83 7.02
N ASP A 63 -9.41 -14.71 5.77
CA ASP A 63 -10.83 -14.52 5.38
C ASP A 63 -11.48 -13.28 6.02
N LYS A 64 -10.70 -12.24 6.28
CA LYS A 64 -11.20 -10.97 6.85
C LYS A 64 -11.51 -9.93 5.77
N VAL A 65 -11.01 -10.11 4.55
CA VAL A 65 -11.28 -9.29 3.37
C VAL A 65 -11.73 -10.22 2.25
N HIS A 66 -12.89 -9.93 1.67
CA HIS A 66 -13.57 -10.84 0.73
C HIS A 66 -13.56 -10.30 -0.70
N ALA A 67 -13.51 -8.97 -0.86
CA ALA A 67 -13.42 -8.32 -2.15
C ALA A 67 -12.55 -7.05 -2.04
N ILE A 68 -11.87 -6.71 -3.13
CA ILE A 68 -11.08 -5.49 -3.25
C ILE A 68 -11.49 -4.75 -4.52
N CYS A 69 -11.83 -3.47 -4.38
CA CYS A 69 -11.98 -2.55 -5.48
C CYS A 69 -10.81 -1.57 -5.44
N CYS A 70 -9.91 -1.67 -6.42
CA CYS A 70 -8.66 -0.92 -6.42
C CYS A 70 -8.37 -0.35 -7.81
N THR A 71 -7.31 0.45 -7.90
CA THR A 71 -6.81 0.98 -9.17
C THR A 71 -5.80 0.02 -9.80
N GLY A 72 -5.51 0.16 -11.09
CA GLY A 72 -4.47 -0.63 -11.77
C GLY A 72 -3.09 -0.53 -11.10
N ALA A 73 -2.75 0.65 -10.56
CA ALA A 73 -1.50 0.87 -9.84
C ALA A 73 -1.28 -0.11 -8.68
N ASN A 74 -2.36 -0.52 -7.99
CA ASN A 74 -2.23 -1.46 -6.87
C ASN A 74 -1.78 -2.86 -7.33
N LEU A 75 -2.14 -3.26 -8.55
CA LEU A 75 -1.75 -4.55 -9.13
C LEU A 75 -0.34 -4.48 -9.73
N GLU A 76 -0.04 -3.40 -10.46
CA GLU A 76 1.26 -3.20 -11.09
C GLU A 76 2.37 -3.02 -10.05
N GLU A 77 2.11 -2.23 -9.00
CA GLU A 77 3.13 -1.92 -8.01
C GLU A 77 3.40 -3.05 -7.03
N ASP A 78 2.44 -3.95 -6.78
CA ASP A 78 2.71 -5.17 -6.03
C ASP A 78 3.76 -6.04 -6.77
N LEU A 79 3.71 -6.06 -8.11
CA LEU A 79 4.74 -6.68 -8.93
C LEU A 79 6.05 -5.89 -8.91
N PHE A 80 6.02 -4.56 -8.96
CA PHE A 80 7.23 -3.73 -8.82
C PHE A 80 7.93 -3.97 -7.49
N ASN A 81 7.17 -4.06 -6.39
CA ASN A 81 7.71 -4.33 -5.07
C ASN A 81 8.41 -5.70 -5.06
N LEU A 82 7.79 -6.74 -5.63
CA LEU A 82 8.40 -8.07 -5.72
C LEU A 82 9.78 -8.08 -6.40
N VAL A 83 9.98 -7.29 -7.46
CA VAL A 83 11.21 -7.32 -8.26
C VAL A 83 12.24 -6.25 -7.87
N ALA A 84 11.80 -5.11 -7.32
CA ALA A 84 12.62 -3.91 -7.19
C ALA A 84 12.56 -3.22 -5.83
N GLN A 85 11.83 -3.73 -4.83
CA GLN A 85 11.65 -3.04 -3.53
C GLN A 85 12.96 -2.61 -2.88
N LYS A 86 14.03 -3.43 -2.99
CA LYS A 86 15.36 -3.10 -2.44
C LYS A 86 16.04 -1.90 -3.09
N HIS A 87 15.55 -1.47 -4.25
CA HIS A 87 16.07 -0.33 -5.00
C HIS A 87 15.24 0.93 -4.77
N TYR A 88 14.17 0.87 -3.97
CA TYR A 88 13.32 2.03 -3.71
C TYR A 88 14.11 3.06 -2.90
N GLU A 89 13.95 4.34 -3.27
CA GLU A 89 14.62 5.45 -2.61
C GLU A 89 13.62 6.32 -1.88
N ARG A 90 13.82 6.49 -0.57
CA ARG A 90 13.01 7.44 0.20
C ARG A 90 13.60 8.84 0.12
N ILE A 91 12.77 9.81 -0.19
CA ILE A 91 13.15 11.23 -0.31
C ILE A 91 12.68 11.99 0.93
N PRO A 92 13.62 12.46 1.78
CA PRO A 92 13.27 13.36 2.86
C PRO A 92 12.79 14.71 2.30
N HIS A 93 11.89 15.39 3.01
CA HIS A 93 11.38 16.71 2.63
C HIS A 93 10.73 16.78 1.22
N TYR A 94 10.15 15.68 0.72
CA TYR A 94 9.52 15.60 -0.61
C TYR A 94 8.46 16.69 -0.94
N ARG A 95 7.96 17.40 0.07
CA ARG A 95 7.00 18.50 -0.08
C ARG A 95 7.65 19.84 -0.44
N GLU A 96 8.97 19.94 -0.29
CA GLU A 96 9.76 21.16 -0.42
C GLU A 96 10.80 21.05 -1.54
N LEU A 97 10.67 20.05 -2.43
CA LEU A 97 11.58 19.85 -3.56
C LEU A 97 11.56 21.08 -4.48
N THR A 98 12.76 21.53 -4.85
CA THR A 98 12.92 22.57 -5.86
C THR A 98 12.71 21.98 -7.26
N VAL A 99 12.51 22.86 -8.25
CA VAL A 99 12.48 22.46 -9.66
C VAL A 99 13.76 21.71 -10.07
N HIS A 100 14.91 22.10 -9.50
CA HIS A 100 16.17 21.43 -9.79
C HIS A 100 16.23 20.02 -9.18
N ASP A 101 15.66 19.82 -7.99
CA ASP A 101 15.60 18.50 -7.36
C ASP A 101 14.71 17.55 -8.17
N GLU A 102 13.54 18.00 -8.61
CA GLU A 102 12.66 17.21 -9.48
C GLU A 102 13.34 16.85 -10.81
N GLN A 103 14.08 17.80 -11.40
CA GLN A 103 14.86 17.55 -12.61
C GLN A 103 15.97 16.50 -12.37
N ASN A 104 16.61 16.52 -11.21
CA ASN A 104 17.63 15.54 -10.85
C ASN A 104 17.03 14.14 -10.67
N LEU A 105 15.81 14.01 -10.12
CA LEU A 105 15.09 12.74 -10.07
C LEU A 105 14.77 12.22 -11.47
N LEU A 106 14.30 13.10 -12.35
CA LEU A 106 14.04 12.75 -13.76
C LEU A 106 15.31 12.25 -14.47
N HIS A 107 16.43 12.95 -14.33
CA HIS A 107 17.71 12.54 -14.93
C HIS A 107 18.20 11.18 -14.43
N ARG A 108 17.78 10.78 -13.22
CA ARG A 108 18.10 9.49 -12.60
C ARG A 108 17.05 8.41 -12.90
N HIS A 109 16.00 8.72 -13.67
CA HIS A 109 14.88 7.82 -13.95
C HIS A 109 14.19 7.30 -12.68
N LEU A 110 14.04 8.18 -11.69
CA LEU A 110 13.35 7.89 -10.43
C LEU A 110 11.91 8.40 -10.50
N ASN A 111 10.96 7.49 -10.71
CA ASN A 111 9.54 7.81 -10.68
C ASN A 111 9.08 7.97 -9.23
N ARG A 112 8.48 9.11 -8.88
CA ARG A 112 8.15 9.43 -7.49
C ARG A 112 6.66 9.29 -7.19
N VAL A 113 6.35 8.60 -6.10
CA VAL A 113 5.05 8.63 -5.40
C VAL A 113 5.28 9.18 -4.01
N THR A 114 4.83 10.42 -3.78
CA THR A 114 5.06 11.16 -2.53
C THR A 114 6.54 11.17 -2.10
N ASP A 115 6.90 10.56 -0.98
CA ASP A 115 8.28 10.47 -0.48
C ASP A 115 9.04 9.24 -0.96
N THR A 116 8.49 8.43 -1.87
CA THR A 116 9.11 7.18 -2.32
C THR A 116 9.36 7.21 -3.82
N CYS A 117 10.58 6.87 -4.23
CA CYS A 117 10.99 6.75 -5.61
C CYS A 117 11.20 5.30 -6.02
N ILE A 118 10.73 4.99 -7.23
CA ILE A 118 10.77 3.69 -7.86
C ILE A 118 11.67 3.81 -9.10
N PRO A 119 12.85 3.16 -9.12
CA PRO A 119 13.73 3.22 -10.27
C PRO A 119 13.11 2.52 -11.49
N GLU A 120 12.97 3.26 -12.59
CA GLU A 120 12.27 2.77 -13.79
C GLU A 120 12.89 1.49 -14.36
N ALA A 121 14.23 1.42 -14.39
CA ALA A 121 14.97 0.30 -14.96
C ALA A 121 14.79 -0.99 -14.15
N GLU A 122 14.78 -0.89 -12.82
CA GLU A 122 14.70 -2.05 -11.92
C GLU A 122 13.26 -2.59 -11.79
N ALA A 123 12.27 -1.72 -11.94
CA ALA A 123 10.84 -2.04 -11.83
C ALA A 123 10.16 -2.13 -13.20
N MET A 124 9.72 -1.00 -13.75
CA MET A 124 8.85 -0.96 -14.93
C MET A 124 9.48 -1.65 -16.15
N ARG A 125 10.72 -1.30 -16.51
CA ARG A 125 11.41 -1.88 -17.68
C ARG A 125 11.71 -3.35 -17.51
N ARG A 126 12.07 -3.76 -16.30
CA ARG A 126 12.34 -5.15 -15.98
C ARG A 126 11.11 -6.02 -16.14
N ILE A 127 9.96 -5.55 -15.65
CA ILE A 127 8.69 -6.26 -15.82
C ILE A 127 8.26 -6.24 -17.28
N GLU A 128 8.28 -5.08 -17.94
CA GLU A 128 7.95 -4.93 -19.36
C GLU A 128 8.70 -5.96 -20.21
N ALA A 129 10.02 -6.08 -20.03
CA ALA A 129 10.84 -7.05 -20.75
C ALA A 129 10.41 -8.51 -20.52
N ALA A 130 9.84 -8.84 -19.36
CA ALA A 130 9.38 -10.19 -19.03
C ALA A 130 7.98 -10.51 -19.58
N VAL A 131 7.10 -9.50 -19.69
CA VAL A 131 5.67 -9.72 -20.02
C VAL A 131 5.29 -9.26 -21.43
N ALA A 132 6.08 -8.39 -22.07
CA ALA A 132 5.72 -7.78 -23.34
C ALA A 132 5.46 -8.80 -24.46
N THR A 133 6.28 -9.86 -24.54
CA THR A 133 6.11 -10.92 -25.55
C THR A 133 4.80 -11.67 -25.37
N GLU A 134 4.44 -12.01 -24.13
CA GLU A 134 3.19 -12.71 -23.81
C GLU A 134 1.98 -11.83 -24.10
N TRP A 135 2.04 -10.53 -23.77
CA TRP A 135 0.98 -9.59 -24.10
C TRP A 135 0.80 -9.37 -25.60
N ALA A 136 1.88 -9.37 -26.37
CA ALA A 136 1.79 -9.24 -27.83
C ALA A 136 1.23 -10.51 -28.51
N ALA A 137 1.29 -11.66 -27.84
CA ALA A 137 0.80 -12.94 -28.36
C ALA A 137 -0.66 -13.24 -27.99
N ALA A 138 -1.22 -12.56 -26.99
CA ALA A 138 -2.60 -12.71 -26.51
C ALA A 138 -3.62 -11.96 -27.39
#